data_AF-A0A8T4V2D5-F1
#
_entry.id   AF-A0A8T4V2D5-F1
#
_cell.length_a   1.000
_cell.length_b   1.000
_cell.length_c   1.000
_cell.angle_alpha   90.00
_cell.angle_beta   90.00
_cell.angle_gamma   90.00
#
_symmetry.space_group_name_H-M   'P 1'
#
loop_
_entity.id
_entity.type
_entity.pdbx_description
1 polymer ?
#
loop_
_entity_poly.entity_id
_entity_poly.type
_entity_poly.pdbx_seq_one_letter_code
_entity_poly.pdbx_strand_id
1 'polypeptide(L)'
;MNQKGSAAIIVIAVALALVLLGTFLVNLTSRECHNNKDCSENAYCGTDYECHEYPTKVVVEKNNLVWPSMIISGGLVLTAFVYRNGRFPFQKKRE
;
A
#
# COMPACT_ATOMS: atom_id res chain seq x y z
N MET A 1 12.99 33.44 3.58
CA MET A 1 11.83 32.53 3.80
C MET A 1 10.63 33.38 4.16
N ASN A 2 9.58 33.38 3.33
CA ASN A 2 8.36 34.16 3.59
C ASN A 2 7.61 33.53 4.77
N GLN A 3 7.56 34.20 5.92
CA GLN A 3 6.93 33.70 7.15
C GLN A 3 5.46 33.27 6.95
N LYS A 4 4.75 33.89 5.99
CA LYS A 4 3.37 33.52 5.62
C LYS A 4 3.26 32.15 4.94
N GLY A 5 4.26 31.78 4.12
CA GLY A 5 4.31 30.46 3.47
C GLY A 5 4.64 29.35 4.47
N SER A 6 5.53 29.62 5.42
CA SER A 6 5.88 28.68 6.48
C SER A 6 4.69 28.38 7.41
N ALA A 7 3.90 29.39 7.78
CA ALA A 7 2.72 29.20 8.63
C ALA A 7 1.64 28.34 7.96
N ALA A 8 1.37 28.57 6.67
CA ALA A 8 0.40 27.78 5.91
C ALA A 8 0.82 26.30 5.81
N ILE A 9 2.11 26.04 5.56
CA ILE A 9 2.65 24.67 5.50
C ILE A 9 2.51 23.96 6.84
N ILE A 10 2.79 24.65 7.96
CA ILE A 10 2.64 24.08 9.30
C ILE A 10 1.19 23.72 9.59
N VAL A 11 0.23 24.60 9.27
CA VAL A 11 -1.19 24.33 9.48
C VAL A 11 -1.67 23.13 8.67
N ILE A 12 -1.26 23.02 7.40
CA ILE A 12 -1.59 21.87 6.54
C ILE A 12 -0.98 20.58 7.09
N ALA A 13 0.28 20.62 7.54
CA ALA A 13 0.95 19.46 8.11
C ALA A 13 0.28 18.97 9.40
N VAL A 14 -0.13 19.89 10.28
CA VAL A 14 -0.87 19.56 11.51
C VAL A 14 -2.24 18.98 11.19
N ALA A 15 -2.98 19.56 10.23
CA ALA A 15 -4.27 19.04 9.81
C ALA A 15 -4.15 17.60 9.25
N LEU A 16 -3.16 17.34 8.40
CA LEU A 16 -2.88 16.00 7.90
C LEU A 16 -2.52 15.02 9.02
N ALA A 17 -1.66 15.43 9.95
CA ALA A 17 -1.29 14.59 11.10
C ALA A 17 -2.51 14.20 11.94
N LEU A 18 -3.44 15.13 12.17
CA LEU A 18 -4.68 14.86 12.91
C LEU A 18 -5.61 13.90 12.17
N VAL A 19 -5.73 14.01 10.84
CA VAL A 19 -6.53 13.07 10.03
C VAL A 19 -5.93 11.67 10.05
N LEU A 20 -4.60 11.56 9.93
CA LEU A 20 -3.90 10.28 10.03
C LEU A 20 -4.05 9.66 11.42
N LEU A 21 -3.95 10.45 12.48
CA LEU A 21 -4.19 10.00 13.85
C LEU A 21 -5.62 9.52 14.06
N GLY A 22 -6.61 10.28 13.59
CA GLY A 22 -8.02 9.92 13.71
C GLY A 22 -8.34 8.62 12.99
N THR A 23 -7.88 8.46 11.75
CA THR A 23 -8.07 7.23 10.98
C THR A 23 -7.35 6.04 11.63
N PHE A 24 -6.15 6.22 12.15
CA PHE A 24 -5.42 5.16 12.85
C PHE A 24 -6.15 4.70 14.12
N LEU A 25 -6.64 5.64 14.94
CA LEU A 25 -7.39 5.31 16.15
C LEU A 25 -8.71 4.57 15.85
N VAL A 26 -9.45 5.00 14.82
CA VAL A 26 -10.68 4.31 14.39
C VAL A 26 -10.39 2.88 13.98
N ASN A 27 -9.35 2.65 13.17
CA ASN A 27 -8.95 1.29 12.77
C ASN A 27 -8.51 0.42 13.95
N LEU A 28 -7.93 1.00 15.00
CA LEU A 28 -7.60 0.26 16.22
C LEU A 28 -8.84 -0.13 17.02
N THR A 29 -9.87 0.72 17.05
CA THR A 29 -11.12 0.44 17.78
C THR A 29 -12.06 -0.50 17.03
N SER A 30 -12.05 -0.46 15.70
CA SER A 30 -12.88 -1.30 14.83
C SER A 30 -12.34 -2.72 14.65
N ARG A 31 -11.29 -3.07 15.39
CA ARG A 31 -10.54 -4.31 15.24
C ARG A 31 -11.28 -5.44 15.96
N GLU A 32 -11.85 -6.37 15.20
CA GLU A 32 -12.65 -7.47 15.75
C GLU A 32 -11.78 -8.62 16.30
N CYS A 33 -10.61 -8.85 15.69
CA CYS A 33 -9.72 -9.94 16.08
C CYS A 33 -8.23 -9.55 16.02
N HIS A 34 -7.41 -10.19 16.86
CA HIS A 34 -5.95 -10.14 16.78
C HIS A 34 -5.35 -11.47 16.33
N ASN A 35 -6.02 -12.57 16.66
CA ASN A 35 -5.60 -13.91 16.35
C ASN A 35 -6.82 -14.81 16.05
N ASN A 36 -6.61 -15.96 15.43
CA ASN A 36 -7.70 -16.84 15.01
C ASN A 36 -8.55 -17.39 16.17
N LYS A 37 -8.04 -17.39 17.41
CA LYS A 37 -8.80 -17.84 18.60
C LYS A 37 -9.80 -16.80 19.09
N ASP A 38 -9.69 -15.56 18.62
CA ASP A 38 -10.65 -14.49 18.92
C ASP A 38 -11.94 -14.63 18.07
N CYS A 39 -11.90 -15.45 17.01
CA CYS A 39 -13.02 -15.72 16.12
C CYS A 39 -13.74 -17.05 16.48
N SER A 40 -14.94 -17.24 15.93
CA SER A 40 -15.70 -18.50 16.04
C SER A 40 -14.94 -19.70 15.45
N GLU A 41 -15.26 -20.93 15.87
CA GLU A 41 -14.56 -22.16 15.45
C GLU A 41 -14.50 -22.36 13.92
N ASN A 42 -15.45 -21.78 13.18
CA ASN A 42 -15.52 -21.85 11.71
C ASN A 42 -15.04 -20.56 11.01
N ALA A 43 -14.29 -19.70 11.70
CA ALA A 43 -13.77 -18.46 11.15
C ALA A 43 -12.25 -18.29 11.41
N TYR A 44 -11.61 -17.41 10.65
CA TYR A 44 -10.21 -17.00 10.82
C TYR A 44 -10.09 -15.48 10.87
N CYS A 45 -9.02 -14.99 11.49
CA CYS A 45 -8.75 -13.56 11.56
C CYS A 45 -8.04 -13.10 10.28
N GLY A 46 -8.65 -12.18 9.55
CA GLY A 46 -8.08 -11.59 8.33
C GLY A 46 -7.02 -10.52 8.61
N THR A 47 -6.31 -10.08 7.56
CA THR A 47 -5.31 -8.99 7.65
C THR A 47 -5.95 -7.61 7.83
N ASP A 48 -7.24 -7.52 7.52
CA ASP A 48 -8.15 -6.42 7.83
C ASP A 48 -8.63 -6.42 9.29
N TYR A 49 -8.27 -7.46 10.06
CA TYR A 49 -8.66 -7.66 11.45
C TYR A 49 -10.15 -7.89 11.68
N GLU A 50 -10.83 -8.38 10.66
CA GLU A 50 -12.20 -8.88 10.70
C GLU A 50 -12.19 -10.42 10.73
N CYS A 51 -13.23 -11.03 11.32
CA CYS A 51 -13.38 -12.49 11.33
C CYS A 51 -14.07 -12.95 10.04
N HIS A 52 -13.35 -13.74 9.22
CA HIS A 52 -13.85 -14.30 7.97
C HIS A 52 -14.21 -15.77 8.14
N GLU A 53 -15.36 -16.20 7.60
CA GLU A 53 -15.71 -17.63 7.59
C GLU A 53 -14.80 -18.43 6.67
N TYR A 54 -14.46 -19.67 7.05
CA TYR A 54 -13.74 -20.56 6.15
C TYR A 54 -14.59 -20.87 4.91
N PRO A 55 -14.02 -20.72 3.69
CA PRO A 55 -14.76 -21.00 2.48
C PRO A 55 -15.15 -22.49 2.42
N THR A 56 -16.46 -22.75 2.30
CA THR A 56 -17.01 -24.13 2.22
C THR A 56 -16.66 -24.85 0.92
N LYS A 57 -16.17 -24.11 -0.09
CA LYS A 57 -15.73 -24.64 -1.38
C LYS A 57 -14.36 -24.04 -1.67
N VAL A 58 -13.40 -24.88 -2.02
CA VAL A 58 -12.13 -24.42 -2.59
C VAL A 58 -12.43 -23.83 -3.95
N VAL A 59 -12.75 -22.54 -3.99
CA VAL A 59 -12.75 -21.76 -5.22
C VAL A 59 -11.28 -21.66 -5.58
N VAL A 60 -10.82 -22.54 -6.46
CA VAL A 60 -9.51 -22.36 -7.11
C VAL A 60 -9.68 -21.15 -8.00
N GLU A 61 -9.58 -19.96 -7.41
CA GLU A 61 -9.56 -18.71 -8.15
C GLU A 61 -8.38 -18.84 -9.11
N LYS A 62 -8.68 -18.84 -10.41
CA LYS A 62 -7.66 -18.98 -11.46
C LYS A 62 -6.82 -17.72 -11.45
N ASN A 63 -5.84 -17.67 -10.55
CA ASN A 63 -4.94 -16.54 -10.43
C ASN A 63 -4.01 -16.54 -11.66
N ASN A 64 -4.45 -15.82 -12.71
CA ASN A 64 -3.70 -15.72 -13.95
C ASN A 64 -2.51 -14.77 -13.76
N LEU A 65 -1.40 -15.35 -13.29
CA LEU A 65 -0.15 -14.64 -13.01
C LEU A 65 0.64 -14.29 -14.29
N VAL A 66 0.13 -14.59 -15.48
CA VAL A 66 0.79 -14.27 -16.75
C VAL A 66 0.91 -12.75 -16.94
N TRP A 67 -0.13 -12.00 -16.63
CA TRP A 67 -0.09 -10.53 -16.72
C TRP A 67 0.93 -9.88 -15.77
N PRO A 68 0.93 -10.17 -14.45
CA PRO A 68 1.92 -9.57 -13.55
C PRO A 68 3.35 -10.00 -13.88
N SER A 69 3.58 -11.26 -14.28
CA SER A 69 4.92 -11.72 -14.67
C SER A 69 5.43 -11.05 -15.96
N MET A 70 4.55 -10.75 -16.92
CA MET A 70 4.90 -10.03 -18.14
C MET A 70 5.33 -8.58 -17.85
N ILE A 71 4.66 -7.90 -16.91
CA ILE A 71 5.02 -6.53 -16.51
C ILE A 71 6.39 -6.51 -15.84
N ILE A 72 6.65 -7.42 -14.89
CA ILE A 72 7.92 -7.48 -14.17
C ILE A 72 9.07 -7.81 -15.13
N SER A 73 8.90 -8.83 -15.98
CA SER A 73 9.92 -9.21 -16.97
C SER A 73 10.17 -8.10 -17.99
N GLY A 74 9.13 -7.43 -18.50
CA GLY A 74 9.27 -6.28 -19.39
C GLY A 74 10.01 -5.11 -18.74
N GLY A 75 9.70 -4.80 -17.47
CA GLY A 75 10.38 -3.76 -16.70
C GLY A 75 11.87 -4.04 -16.50
N LEU A 76 12.25 -5.29 -16.21
CA LEU A 76 13.64 -5.69 -16.09
C LEU A 76 14.41 -5.55 -17.40
N VAL A 77 13.83 -5.99 -18.52
CA VAL A 77 14.45 -5.86 -19.85
C VAL A 77 14.64 -4.39 -20.23
N LEU A 78 13.61 -3.55 -20.02
CA LEU A 78 13.70 -2.11 -20.29
C LEU A 78 14.78 -1.45 -19.44
N THR A 79 14.83 -1.78 -18.15
CA THR A 79 15.82 -1.23 -17.23
C THR A 79 17.24 -1.65 -17.63
N ALA A 80 17.43 -2.92 -17.99
CA ALA A 80 18.71 -3.43 -18.49
C ALA A 80 19.12 -2.74 -19.81
N PHE A 81 18.17 -2.47 -20.71
CA PHE A 81 18.43 -1.77 -21.97
C PHE A 81 18.82 -0.30 -21.75
N VAL A 82 18.11 0.41 -20.88
CA VAL A 82 18.43 1.81 -20.50
C VAL A 82 19.80 1.87 -19.83
N TYR A 83 20.09 0.95 -18.90
CA TYR A 83 21.38 0.86 -18.22
C TYR A 83 22.52 0.60 -19.21
N ARG A 84 22.32 -0.33 -20.16
CA ARG A 84 23.31 -0.66 -21.20
C ARG A 84 23.58 0.50 -22.16
N ASN A 85 22.56 1.29 -22.49
CA ASN A 85 22.71 2.39 -23.46
C ASN A 85 23.08 3.74 -22.81
N GLY A 86 23.23 3.81 -21.48
CA GLY A 86 23.80 4.95 -20.75
C GLY A 86 23.07 6.29 -20.90
N ARG A 87 21.93 6.34 -21.59
CA ARG A 87 21.13 7.56 -21.80
C ARG A 87 19.98 7.56 -20.83
N PHE A 88 20.19 8.13 -19.65
CA PHE A 88 19.10 8.51 -18.77
C PHE A 88 18.39 9.74 -19.37
N PRO A 89 17.12 9.64 -19.82
CA PRO A 89 16.40 10.79 -20.36
C PRO A 89 16.03 11.84 -19.28
N PHE A 90 16.35 11.59 -18.00
CA PHE A 90 15.94 12.40 -16.87
C PHE A 90 17.03 13.28 -16.25
N GLN A 91 18.23 13.37 -16.83
CA GLN A 91 19.17 14.42 -16.42
C GLN A 91 18.71 15.78 -16.96
N LYS A 92 17.75 16.39 -16.27
CA LYS A 92 17.47 17.81 -16.37
C LYS A 92 18.68 18.54 -15.78
N LYS A 93 19.52 19.07 -16.66
CA LYS A 93 20.66 19.94 -16.34
C LYS A 93 20.13 21.09 -15.45
N ARG A 94 20.55 21.14 -14.18
CA ARG A 94 20.37 22.33 -13.34
C ARG A 94 21.53 23.27 -13.67
N GLU A 95 21.24 24.30 -14.44
CA GLU A 95 22.02 25.54 -14.51
C GLU A 95 21.42 26.55 -13.54
#